data_AF-A0A259RUC6-F1
#
_entry.id   AF-A0A259RUC6-F1
#
_cell.length_a   1.000
_cell.length_b   1.000
_cell.length_c   1.000
_cell.angle_alpha   90.00
_cell.angle_beta   90.00
_cell.angle_gamma   90.00
#
_symmetry.space_group_name_H-M   'P 1'
#
loop_
_entity.id
_entity.type
_entity.pdbx_description
1 polymer ?
#
loop_
_entity_poly.entity_id
_entity_poly.type
_entity_poly.pdbx_seq_one_letter_code
_entity_poly.pdbx_strand_id
1 'polypeptide(L)' 'ERVTVLNLTVHAVDAEKGLLLVKGAVPGARGRIVYVRNAVKGA' A
#
# COMPACT_ATOMS: atom_id res chain seq x y z
N GLU A 1 5.37 -9.96 14.50
CA GLU A 1 3.94 -10.09 14.16
C GLU A 1 3.68 -9.51 12.77
N ARG A 2 2.77 -10.08 11.98
CA ARG A 2 2.43 -9.60 10.63
C ARG A 2 1.13 -8.81 10.67
N VAL A 3 1.18 -7.53 10.33
CA VAL A 3 0.02 -6.63 10.31
C VAL A 3 -0.39 -6.31 8.87
N THR A 4 -1.69 -6.25 8.59
CA THR A 4 -2.25 -5.81 7.31
C THR A 4 -3.24 -4.66 7.55
N VAL A 5 -3.02 -3.52 6.88
CA VAL A 5 -3.97 -2.40 6.87
C VAL A 5 -4.84 -2.55 5.63
N LEU A 6 -6.16 -2.54 5.81
CA LEU A 6 -7.14 -2.76 4.74
C LEU A 6 -7.73 -1.43 4.25
N ASN A 7 -8.40 -1.47 3.09
CA ASN A 7 -9.14 -0.35 2.49
C ASN A 7 -8.29 0.90 2.22
N LEU A 8 -7.01 0.68 1.91
CA LEU A 8 -6.14 1.75 1.42
C LEU A 8 -6.48 2.08 -0.04
N THR A 9 -6.53 3.36 -0.36
CA THR A 9 -6.80 3.82 -1.73
C THR A 9 -5.49 4.05 -2.47
N VAL A 10 -5.37 3.49 -3.67
CA VAL A 10 -4.30 3.86 -4.61
C VAL A 10 -4.62 5.25 -5.14
N HIS A 11 -3.76 6.22 -4.83
CA HIS A 11 -3.93 7.60 -5.28
C HIS A 11 -3.38 7.79 -6.70
N ALA A 12 -2.19 7.25 -6.97
CA ALA A 12 -1.55 7.33 -8.28
C ALA A 12 -0.51 6.22 -8.43
N VAL A 13 -0.15 5.92 -9.68
CA VAL A 13 0.94 5.01 -10.06
C VAL A 13 1.89 5.78 -10.96
N ASP A 14 3.16 5.86 -10.60
CA ASP A 14 4.23 6.37 -11.46
C ASP A 14 5.05 5.17 -11.93
N ALA A 15 4.76 4.68 -13.12
CA ALA A 15 5.41 3.50 -13.68
C ALA A 15 6.86 3.76 -14.09
N GLU A 16 7.20 5.00 -14.45
CA GLU A 16 8.55 5.37 -14.86
C GLU A 16 9.52 5.34 -13.68
N LYS A 17 9.07 5.80 -12.51
CA LYS A 17 9.85 5.75 -11.26
C LYS A 17 9.64 4.47 -10.45
N GLY A 18 8.73 3.60 -10.87
CA GLY A 18 8.35 2.40 -10.13
C GLY A 18 7.71 2.70 -8.76
N LEU A 19 6.93 3.78 -8.66
CA LEU A 19 6.31 4.22 -7.41
C LEU A 19 4.80 3.97 -7.39
N LEU A 20 4.30 3.59 -6.22
CA LEU A 20 2.88 3.46 -5.92
C LEU A 20 2.50 4.43 -4.80
N LEU A 21 1.66 5.41 -5.11
CA LEU A 21 1.17 6.38 -4.12
C LEU A 21 -0.10 5.83 -3.47
N VAL A 22 -0.03 5.62 -2.15
CA VAL A 22 -1.13 5.06 -1.36
C VAL A 22 -1.61 6.10 -0.35
N LYS A 23 -2.92 6.36 -0.32
CA LYS A 23 -3.54 7.23 0.69
C LYS A 23 -3.77 6.43 1.97
N GLY A 24 -3.07 6.81 3.03
CA GLY A 24 -3.25 6.23 4.37
C GLY A 24 -1.93 5.73 4.98
N ALA A 25 -2.04 5.03 6.10
CA ALA A 25 -0.89 4.51 6.83
C ALA A 25 -0.48 3.13 6.33
N VAL A 26 0.76 3.00 5.88
CA VAL A 26 1.40 1.71 5.53
C VAL A 26 2.11 1.17 6.78
N PRO A 27 1.92 -0.11 7.14
CA PRO A 27 2.53 -0.67 8.35
C PRO A 27 4.05 -0.83 8.19
N GLY A 28 4.77 -0.62 9.29
CA GLY A 28 6.22 -0.79 9.37
C GLY A 28 7.00 0.52 9.23
N ALA A 29 8.31 0.44 9.46
CA ALA A 29 9.21 1.58 9.30
C ALA A 29 9.53 1.84 7.82
N ARG A 30 9.93 3.08 7.51
CA ARG A 30 10.38 3.47 6.17
C ARG A 30 11.52 2.57 5.68
N GLY A 31 11.49 2.18 4.39
CA GLY A 31 12.51 1.35 3.75
C GLY A 31 12.39 -0.16 4.00
N ARG A 32 11.34 -0.62 4.69
CA ARG A 32 11.06 -2.04 4.87
C ARG A 32 10.16 -2.58 3.77
N ILE A 33 10.22 -3.90 3.59
CA ILE A 33 9.42 -4.61 2.59
C ILE A 33 7.98 -4.74 3.08
N VAL A 34 7.03 -4.53 2.17
CA VAL A 34 5.59 -4.75 2.37
C VAL A 34 5.03 -5.60 1.24
N TYR A 35 3.92 -6.27 1.50
CA TYR A 35 3.15 -6.99 0.48
C TYR A 35 1.91 -6.20 0.11
N VAL A 36 1.78 -5.86 -1.17
CA VAL A 36 0.58 -5.22 -1.73
C VAL A 36 -0.28 -6.28 -2.41
N ARG A 37 -1.59 -6.28 -2.15
CA ARG A 37 -2.56 -7.24 -2.70
C ARG A 37 -3.87 -6.52 -2.98
N ASN A 38 -4.69 -7.09 -3.87
CA ASN A 38 -6.03 -6.58 -4.13
C ASN A 38 -6.88 -6.60 -2.85
N ALA A 39 -7.69 -5.55 -2.68
CA ALA A 39 -8.58 -5.43 -1.53
C ALA A 39 -9.68 -6.50 -1.60
N VAL A 40 -9.98 -7.11 -0.46
CA VAL A 40 -11.04 -8.12 -0.32
C VAL A 40 -12.39 -7.52 0.08
N LYS A 41 -12.40 -6.24 0.48
CA LYS A 41 -13.59 -5.48 0.83
C LYS A 41 -13.82 -4.40 -0.23
N GLY A 42 -15.08 -4.17 -0.57
CA GLY A 42 -15.48 -3.08 -1.46
C GLY A 42 -15.14 -1.71 -0.86
N ALA A 43 -15.00 -0.72 -1.75
CA ALA A 43 -14.81 0.68 -1.40
C ALA A 43 -16.14 1.34 -1.01
#